data_AF-A0A847CWT0-F1
#
_entry.id   AF-A0A847CWT0-F1
#
_cell.length_a   1.000
_cell.length_b   1.000
_cell.length_c   1.000
_cell.angle_alpha   90.00
_cell.angle_beta   90.00
_cell.angle_gamma   90.00
#
_symmetry.space_group_name_H-M   'P 1'
#
loop_
_entity.id
_entity.type
_entity.pdbx_description
1 polymer ?
#
loop_
_entity_poly.entity_id
_entity_poly.type
_entity_poly.pdbx_seq_one_letter_code
_entity_poly.pdbx_strand_id
1 'polypeptide(L)'
;MTNTKVNICGVEFKNPIIAASGTFGVGREYEKFFDLSKLGGISTLGVTYDSRPGNTGIRIFETPSGMINSIGLENPGVKAFVQDEIPFLESLDTRVLVNVSGSYIDEYLKIIEEINDTNIDFIELNIS
;
A
#
# COMPACT_ATOMS: atom_id res chain seq x y z
N MET A 1 -2.02 -25.06 18.58
CA MET A 1 -1.63 -23.99 17.65
C MET A 1 -1.54 -22.69 18.42
N THR A 2 -0.54 -21.87 18.15
CA THR A 2 -0.39 -20.54 18.76
C THR A 2 -1.33 -19.55 18.06
N ASN A 3 -2.08 -18.77 18.84
CA ASN A 3 -2.89 -17.68 18.30
C ASN A 3 -2.00 -16.46 18.06
N THR A 4 -1.90 -16.01 16.81
CA THR A 4 -1.12 -14.82 16.43
C THR A 4 -2.00 -13.62 16.06
N LYS A 5 -3.32 -13.71 16.19
CA LYS A 5 -4.24 -12.61 15.88
C LYS A 5 -3.93 -11.37 16.70
N VAL A 6 -4.11 -10.20 16.09
CA VAL A 6 -3.96 -8.89 16.75
C VAL A 6 -5.14 -7.98 16.41
N ASN A 7 -5.46 -7.03 17.28
CA ASN A 7 -6.45 -5.99 17.01
C ASN A 7 -5.71 -4.65 16.90
N ILE A 8 -5.93 -3.93 15.79
CA ILE A 8 -5.36 -2.61 15.53
C ILE A 8 -6.52 -1.67 15.29
N CYS A 9 -6.65 -0.60 16.08
CA CYS A 9 -7.72 0.39 15.98
C CYS A 9 -9.15 -0.18 15.87
N GLY A 10 -9.43 -1.32 16.50
CA GLY A 10 -10.74 -1.99 16.44
C GLY A 10 -10.89 -3.02 15.32
N VAL A 11 -9.94 -3.13 14.40
CA VAL A 11 -9.95 -4.11 13.30
C VAL A 11 -9.12 -5.34 13.68
N GLU A 12 -9.68 -6.54 13.51
CA GLU A 12 -8.97 -7.80 13.77
C GLU A 12 -8.13 -8.24 12.57
N PHE A 13 -6.84 -8.45 12.79
CA PHE A 13 -5.91 -9.02 11.83
C PHE A 13 -5.66 -10.51 12.17
N LYS A 14 -5.57 -11.34 11.14
CA LYS A 14 -5.27 -12.78 11.28
C LYS A 14 -3.94 -13.05 11.99
N ASN A 15 -2.96 -12.17 11.76
CA ASN A 15 -1.62 -12.18 12.32
C ASN A 15 -1.00 -10.77 12.15
N PRO A 16 0.14 -10.43 12.77
CA PRO A 16 0.70 -9.09 12.70
C PRO A 16 1.56 -8.81 11.46
N ILE A 17 1.65 -9.75 10.50
CA ILE A 17 2.52 -9.60 9.34
C ILE A 17 1.81 -8.77 8.27
N ILE A 18 2.30 -7.55 8.05
CA ILE A 18 1.81 -6.62 7.05
C ILE A 18 2.92 -6.39 6.03
N ALA A 19 2.62 -6.56 4.74
CA ALA A 19 3.57 -6.22 3.69
C ALA A 19 3.74 -4.68 3.63
N ALA A 20 4.98 -4.21 3.66
CA ALA A 20 5.28 -2.78 3.77
C ALA A 20 5.01 -2.03 2.46
N SER A 21 4.50 -0.80 2.57
CA SER A 21 4.29 0.10 1.43
C SER A 21 5.55 0.24 0.58
N GLY A 22 5.39 0.25 -0.74
CA GLY A 22 6.48 0.38 -1.71
C GLY A 22 7.35 -0.87 -1.89
N THR A 23 7.10 -1.96 -1.16
CA THR A 23 7.84 -3.24 -1.30
C THR A 23 7.02 -4.36 -1.90
N PHE A 24 5.69 -4.20 -1.96
CA PHE A 24 4.75 -5.27 -2.33
C PHE A 24 3.78 -4.88 -3.46
N GLY A 25 3.97 -3.70 -4.06
CA GLY A 25 3.04 -3.14 -5.04
C GLY A 25 1.62 -3.06 -4.48
N VAL A 26 0.68 -3.71 -5.16
CA VAL A 26 -0.69 -4.00 -4.65
C VAL A 26 -0.89 -5.50 -4.36
N GLY A 27 0.14 -6.33 -4.53
CA GLY A 27 0.13 -7.76 -4.22
C GLY A 27 0.00 -8.70 -5.43
N ARG A 28 -0.51 -8.25 -6.58
CA ARG A 28 -0.74 -9.08 -7.78
C ARG A 28 0.48 -9.87 -8.24
N GLU A 29 1.66 -9.24 -8.16
CA GLU A 29 2.93 -9.87 -8.54
C GLU A 29 3.26 -11.07 -7.64
N TYR A 30 2.84 -10.99 -6.37
CA TYR A 30 3.17 -11.96 -5.34
C TYR A 30 2.19 -13.15 -5.25
N GLU A 31 0.98 -13.03 -5.80
CA GLU A 31 -0.01 -14.13 -5.88
C GLU A 31 0.55 -15.38 -6.58
N LYS A 32 1.51 -15.19 -7.47
CA LYS A 32 2.19 -16.28 -8.20
C LYS A 32 3.08 -17.13 -7.31
N PHE A 33 3.49 -16.62 -6.16
CA PHE A 33 4.42 -17.29 -5.25
C PHE A 33 3.72 -17.90 -4.03
N PHE A 34 2.66 -17.26 -3.54
CA PHE A 34 1.86 -17.77 -2.43
C PHE A 34 0.48 -17.12 -2.35
N ASP A 35 -0.42 -17.77 -1.60
CA ASP A 35 -1.75 -17.27 -1.28
C ASP A 35 -1.69 -16.07 -0.32
N LEU A 36 -2.10 -14.90 -0.81
CA LEU A 36 -2.06 -13.63 -0.08
C LEU A 36 -2.97 -13.61 1.16
N SER A 37 -3.98 -14.48 1.25
CA SER A 37 -4.88 -14.58 2.41
C SER A 37 -4.18 -15.02 3.71
N LYS A 38 -2.91 -15.44 3.60
CA LYS A 38 -2.04 -15.77 4.73
C LYS A 38 -1.48 -14.54 5.44
N LEU A 39 -1.41 -13.39 4.76
CA LEU A 39 -0.94 -12.15 5.36
C LEU A 39 -1.97 -11.62 6.37
N GLY A 40 -1.48 -10.86 7.35
CA GLY A 40 -2.35 -10.07 8.22
C GLY A 40 -2.88 -8.84 7.50
N GLY A 41 -2.04 -8.21 6.67
CA GLY A 41 -2.45 -7.12 5.80
C GLY A 41 -1.44 -6.79 4.69
N ILE A 42 -1.83 -5.87 3.82
CA ILE A 42 -1.02 -5.30 2.75
C ILE A 42 -1.12 -3.79 2.88
N SER A 43 0.01 -3.10 3.06
CA SER A 43 0.10 -1.67 2.83
C SER A 43 0.51 -1.43 1.38
N THR A 44 -0.35 -0.77 0.61
CA THR A 44 -0.17 -0.56 -0.82
C THR A 44 1.00 0.39 -1.11
N LEU A 45 1.45 0.47 -2.36
CA LEU A 45 2.29 1.59 -2.81
C LEU A 45 1.66 2.94 -2.42
N GLY A 46 2.52 3.95 -2.24
CA GLY A 46 2.08 5.31 -1.94
C GLY A 46 1.33 5.92 -3.13
N VAL A 47 0.06 6.22 -2.92
CA VAL A 47 -0.83 6.82 -3.92
C VAL A 47 -0.77 8.35 -3.79
N THR A 48 -0.57 9.03 -4.91
CA THR A 48 -0.63 10.50 -5.00
C THR A 48 -1.89 10.93 -5.77
N TYR A 49 -2.22 12.23 -5.77
CA TYR A 49 -3.41 12.70 -6.47
C TYR A 49 -3.29 12.47 -7.99
N ASP A 50 -2.25 13.04 -8.58
CA ASP A 50 -1.88 12.80 -9.97
C ASP A 50 -0.91 11.62 -10.08
N SER A 51 -0.87 10.99 -11.27
CA SER A 51 0.13 9.95 -11.56
C SER A 51 1.55 10.51 -11.48
N ARG A 52 2.47 9.70 -10.97
CA ARG A 52 3.90 10.01 -10.94
C ARG A 52 4.68 8.94 -11.67
N PRO A 53 5.60 9.31 -12.59
CA PRO A 53 6.46 8.36 -13.28
C PRO A 53 7.65 7.88 -12.43
N GLY A 54 7.83 8.43 -11.22
CA GLY A 54 9.01 8.21 -10.39
C GLY A 54 10.26 8.97 -10.85
N ASN A 55 11.35 8.81 -10.11
CA ASN A 55 12.63 9.47 -10.37
C ASN A 55 13.32 8.89 -11.61
N THR A 56 14.22 9.61 -12.28
CA THR A 56 15.01 9.03 -13.38
C THR A 56 16.31 8.37 -12.87
N GLY A 57 16.93 7.51 -13.69
CA GLY A 57 18.27 6.96 -13.41
C GLY A 57 18.25 5.69 -12.56
N ILE A 58 19.31 5.48 -11.76
CA ILE A 58 19.44 4.32 -10.88
C ILE A 58 18.57 4.53 -9.65
N ARG A 59 17.47 3.77 -9.55
CA ARG A 59 16.50 3.89 -8.46
C ARG A 59 16.76 2.94 -7.29
N ILE A 60 17.63 1.94 -7.48
CA ILE A 60 17.94 0.92 -6.49
C ILE A 60 19.45 0.70 -6.48
N PHE A 61 20.04 0.64 -5.29
CA PHE A 61 21.45 0.35 -5.10
C PHE A 61 21.67 -0.58 -3.89
N GLU A 62 22.42 -1.66 -4.07
CA GLU A 62 22.72 -2.62 -3.01
C GLU A 62 23.74 -2.05 -2.01
N THR A 63 23.56 -2.37 -0.72
CA THR A 63 24.51 -2.03 0.34
C THR A 63 24.74 -3.24 1.24
N PRO A 64 25.83 -3.32 2.02
CA PRO A 64 25.99 -4.37 3.01
C PRO A 64 24.78 -4.46 3.93
N SER A 65 24.14 -5.63 3.97
CA SER A 65 22.93 -5.90 4.76
C SER A 65 21.69 -5.05 4.41
N GLY A 66 21.58 -4.54 3.17
CA GLY A 66 20.39 -3.79 2.78
C GLY A 66 20.44 -3.22 1.36
N MET A 67 19.65 -2.19 1.15
CA MET A 67 19.59 -1.46 -0.12
C MET A 67 19.17 0.00 0.11
N ILE A 68 19.58 0.87 -0.80
CA ILE A 68 19.07 2.24 -0.93
C ILE A 68 18.09 2.26 -2.11
N ASN A 69 16.98 2.98 -1.95
CA ASN A 69 16.06 3.24 -3.05
C ASN A 69 15.79 4.75 -3.21
N SER A 70 15.48 5.12 -4.45
CA SER A 70 15.02 6.45 -4.84
C SER A 70 13.98 6.29 -5.94
N ILE A 71 12.87 5.62 -5.61
CA ILE A 71 11.80 5.32 -6.58
C ILE A 71 11.10 6.60 -7.05
N GLY A 72 10.90 7.57 -6.15
CA GLY A 72 10.20 8.82 -6.47
C GLY A 72 8.67 8.69 -6.50
N LEU A 73 8.11 7.76 -5.70
CA LEU A 73 6.67 7.51 -5.61
C LEU A 73 6.03 7.22 -6.97
N GLU A 74 6.62 6.35 -7.78
CA GLU A 74 5.98 5.93 -9.04
C GLU A 74 4.62 5.27 -8.74
N ASN A 75 3.54 5.84 -9.28
CA ASN A 75 2.17 5.37 -9.05
C ASN A 75 1.19 5.92 -10.11
N PRO A 76 0.03 5.27 -10.31
CA PRO A 76 -0.90 5.65 -11.38
C PRO A 76 -1.79 6.86 -11.04
N GLY A 77 -1.68 7.41 -9.82
CA GLY A 77 -2.58 8.44 -9.30
C GLY A 77 -3.87 7.85 -8.72
N VAL A 78 -4.53 8.59 -7.84
CA VAL A 78 -5.65 8.07 -7.03
C VAL A 78 -6.83 7.58 -7.88
N LYS A 79 -7.17 8.29 -8.96
CA LYS A 79 -8.33 7.91 -9.80
C LYS A 79 -8.15 6.55 -10.46
N ALA A 80 -6.99 6.31 -11.06
CA ALA A 80 -6.67 5.03 -11.68
C ALA A 80 -6.52 3.93 -10.63
N PHE A 81 -5.90 4.25 -9.49
CA PHE A 81 -5.78 3.30 -8.37
C PHE A 81 -7.16 2.83 -7.85
N VAL A 82 -8.10 3.75 -7.63
CA VAL A 82 -9.47 3.43 -7.19
C VAL A 82 -10.21 2.61 -8.25
N GLN A 83 -10.05 2.95 -9.53
CA GLN A 83 -10.74 2.24 -10.60
C GLN A 83 -10.20 0.81 -10.82
N ASP A 84 -8.87 0.64 -10.81
CA ASP A 84 -8.23 -0.56 -11.35
C ASP A 84 -7.64 -1.48 -10.26
N GLU A 85 -7.23 -0.94 -9.11
CA GLU A 85 -6.54 -1.70 -8.06
C GLU A 85 -7.40 -2.01 -6.83
N ILE A 86 -8.25 -1.06 -6.40
CA ILE A 86 -9.15 -1.28 -5.25
C ILE A 86 -10.05 -2.51 -5.42
N PRO A 87 -10.72 -2.75 -6.58
CA PRO A 87 -11.58 -3.93 -6.73
C PRO A 87 -10.85 -5.25 -6.54
N PHE A 88 -9.56 -5.29 -6.87
CA PHE A 88 -8.72 -6.46 -6.61
C PHE A 88 -8.35 -6.58 -5.14
N LEU A 89 -7.92 -5.49 -4.51
CA LEU A 89 -7.56 -5.48 -3.10
C LEU A 89 -8.73 -5.90 -2.21
N GLU A 90 -9.95 -5.42 -2.50
CA GLU A 90 -11.18 -5.80 -1.80
C GLU A 90 -11.55 -7.28 -1.98
N SER A 91 -11.07 -7.92 -3.05
CA SER A 91 -11.32 -9.36 -3.28
C SER A 91 -10.45 -10.28 -2.41
N LEU A 92 -9.41 -9.74 -1.76
CA LEU A 92 -8.47 -10.50 -0.96
C LEU A 92 -8.98 -10.72 0.47
N ASP A 93 -8.77 -11.92 1.01
CA ASP A 93 -9.06 -12.24 2.42
C ASP A 93 -7.87 -11.83 3.33
N THR A 94 -7.53 -10.53 3.32
CA THR A 94 -6.51 -9.88 4.16
C THR A 94 -6.87 -8.42 4.39
N ARG A 95 -6.20 -7.75 5.34
CA ARG A 95 -6.46 -6.31 5.60
C ARG A 95 -5.75 -5.43 4.59
N VAL A 96 -6.45 -4.40 4.10
CA VAL A 96 -5.90 -3.45 3.13
C VAL A 96 -5.67 -2.10 3.80
N LEU A 97 -4.42 -1.66 3.77
CA LEU A 97 -4.02 -0.32 4.20
C LEU A 97 -3.60 0.46 2.95
N VAL A 98 -4.30 1.55 2.65
CA VAL A 98 -3.92 2.40 1.51
C VAL A 98 -2.92 3.44 1.98
N ASN A 99 -1.70 3.36 1.47
CA ASN A 99 -0.68 4.37 1.72
C ASN A 99 -0.97 5.62 0.89
N VAL A 100 -1.11 6.76 1.55
CA VAL A 100 -1.39 8.06 0.91
C VAL A 100 -0.19 8.98 1.05
N SER A 101 0.28 9.51 -0.07
CA SER A 101 1.42 10.42 -0.14
C SER A 101 1.04 11.70 -0.88
N GLY A 102 1.28 12.86 -0.27
CA GLY A 102 1.00 14.17 -0.85
C GLY A 102 2.13 15.15 -0.58
N SER A 103 2.20 16.23 -1.34
CA SER A 103 3.22 17.28 -1.16
C SER A 103 2.75 18.44 -0.28
N TYR A 104 1.44 18.54 -0.04
CA TYR A 104 0.81 19.54 0.84
C TYR A 104 -0.55 19.03 1.30
N ILE A 105 -1.09 19.62 2.37
CA ILE A 105 -2.31 19.15 3.07
C ILE A 105 -3.49 18.94 2.11
N ASP A 106 -3.77 19.90 1.23
CA ASP A 106 -4.92 19.80 0.32
C ASP A 106 -4.79 18.62 -0.66
N GLU A 107 -3.57 18.19 -1.00
CA GLU A 107 -3.36 17.00 -1.83
C GLU A 107 -3.76 15.73 -1.07
N TYR A 108 -3.38 15.60 0.20
CA TYR A 108 -3.82 14.49 1.04
C TYR A 108 -5.34 14.44 1.16
N LEU A 109 -5.99 15.59 1.41
CA LEU A 109 -7.44 15.66 1.55
C LEU A 109 -8.15 15.17 0.29
N LYS A 110 -7.71 15.62 -0.90
CA LYS A 110 -8.28 15.18 -2.17
C LYS A 110 -8.11 13.69 -2.42
N ILE A 111 -6.96 13.13 -2.05
CA ILE A 111 -6.73 11.68 -2.19
C ILE A 111 -7.67 10.90 -1.25
N ILE A 112 -7.82 11.36 0.00
CA ILE A 112 -8.71 10.74 0.99
C ILE A 112 -10.17 10.81 0.54
N GLU A 113 -10.61 11.94 -0.02
CA GLU A 113 -11.98 12.10 -0.56
C GLU A 113 -12.30 11.06 -1.63
N GLU A 114 -11.37 10.78 -2.56
CA GLU A 114 -11.55 9.78 -3.62
C GLU A 114 -11.53 8.34 -3.07
N ILE A 115 -10.84 8.10 -1.95
CA ILE A 115 -10.70 6.77 -1.33
C ILE A 115 -11.84 6.45 -0.36
N ASN A 116 -12.44 7.46 0.29
CA ASN A 116 -13.40 7.28 1.38
C ASN A 116 -14.64 6.44 1.01
N ASP A 117 -15.00 6.37 -0.27
CA ASP A 117 -16.15 5.59 -0.75
C ASP A 117 -15.80 4.12 -1.05
N THR A 118 -14.58 3.67 -0.72
CA THR A 118 -14.11 2.29 -0.93
C THR A 118 -14.13 1.48 0.37
N ASN A 119 -14.10 0.14 0.29
CA ASN A 119 -14.14 -0.76 1.45
C ASN A 119 -12.75 -1.07 2.02
N ILE A 120 -11.83 -0.10 2.00
CA ILE A 120 -10.49 -0.29 2.58
C ILE A 120 -10.55 -0.27 4.12
N ASP A 121 -9.67 -1.01 4.78
CA ASP A 121 -9.66 -1.08 6.25
C ASP A 121 -8.97 0.14 6.90
N PHE A 122 -7.90 0.65 6.28
CA PHE A 122 -7.08 1.74 6.83
C PHE A 122 -6.53 2.69 5.78
N ILE A 123 -6.35 3.95 6.20
CA ILE A 123 -5.48 4.91 5.52
C ILE A 123 -4.16 4.99 6.29
N GLU A 124 -3.06 4.75 5.60
CA GLU A 124 -1.70 4.94 6.11
C GLU A 124 -1.14 6.25 5.56
N LEU A 125 -1.09 7.31 6.38
CA LEU A 125 -0.54 8.60 5.96
C LEU A 125 0.99 8.56 5.91
N ASN A 126 1.55 8.67 4.72
CA ASN A 126 2.98 8.82 4.54
C ASN A 126 3.38 10.30 4.65
N ILE A 127 4.03 10.67 5.75
CA ILE A 127 4.50 12.04 6.04
C ILE A 127 6.03 12.10 6.17
N SER A 128 6.73 11.13 5.58
CA SER A 128 8.19 11.02 5.64
C SER A 128 8.92 11.95 4.67
#